data_AF-A0A7K1GH34-F1
#
_entry.id   AF-A0A7K1GH34-F1
#
_cell.length_a   1.000
_cell.length_b   1.000
_cell.length_c   1.000
_cell.angle_alpha   90.00
_cell.angle_beta   90.00
_cell.angle_gamma   90.00
#
_symmetry.space_group_name_H-M   'P 1'
#
loop_
_entity.id
_entity.type
_entity.pdbx_description
1 polymer ?
#
loop_
_entity_poly.entity_id
_entity_poly.type
_entity_poly.pdbx_seq_one_letter_code
_entity_poly.pdbx_strand_id
1 'polypeptide(L)'
;SEEKLAIAHQALSHIQPGDTIMIGAGTTTMELAKLLRGMNDLTVVTNAVNIAMELNSQGKHHVILIGGEMRHKSFALVGSVAAEN
;
A
#
# COMPACT_ATOMS: atom_id res chain seq x y z
N SER A 1 9.44 11.87 7.18
CA SER A 1 10.50 12.12 8.17
C SER A 1 11.34 10.88 8.29
N GLU A 2 12.50 10.98 8.92
CA GLU A 2 13.45 9.88 9.05
C GLU A 2 12.85 8.69 9.79
N GLU A 3 12.02 8.92 10.80
CA GLU A 3 11.37 7.84 11.56
C GLU A 3 10.44 7.00 10.68
N LYS A 4 9.69 7.65 9.78
CA LYS A 4 8.78 6.94 8.86
C LYS A 4 9.54 6.11 7.84
N LEU A 5 10.67 6.62 7.34
CA LEU A 5 11.55 5.87 6.46
C LEU A 5 12.20 4.69 7.19
N ALA A 6 12.65 4.87 8.42
CA ALA A 6 13.22 3.80 9.23
C ALA A 6 12.21 2.67 9.46
N ILE A 7 10.96 2.99 9.83
CA ILE A 7 9.88 2.01 9.96
C ILE A 7 9.62 1.30 8.63
N ALA A 8 9.56 2.04 7.52
CA ALA A 8 9.35 1.46 6.20
C ALA A 8 10.49 0.50 5.78
N HIS A 9 11.74 0.83 6.07
CA HIS A 9 12.88 -0.05 5.82
C HIS A 9 12.86 -1.31 6.66
N GLN A 10 12.49 -1.20 7.93
CA GLN A 10 12.31 -2.38 8.77
C GLN A 10 11.19 -3.28 8.24
N ALA A 11 10.04 -2.71 7.89
CA ALA A 11 8.93 -3.46 7.30
C ALA A 11 9.33 -4.16 5.98
N LEU A 12 10.11 -3.48 5.12
CA LEU A 12 10.60 -4.04 3.87
C LEU A 12 11.43 -5.32 4.08
N SER A 13 12.19 -5.42 5.18
CA SER A 13 13.02 -6.60 5.46
C SER A 13 12.21 -7.89 5.71
N HIS A 14 10.91 -7.77 5.94
CA HIS A 14 10.01 -8.89 6.17
C HIS A 14 9.20 -9.32 4.94
N ILE A 15 9.36 -8.65 3.80
CA ILE A 15 8.57 -8.88 2.59
C ILE A 15 9.43 -9.60 1.55
N GLN A 16 8.87 -10.64 0.93
CA GLN A 16 9.51 -11.44 -0.10
C GLN A 16 8.70 -11.41 -1.40
N PRO A 17 9.34 -11.59 -2.57
CA PRO A 17 8.61 -11.83 -3.82
C PRO A 17 7.67 -13.03 -3.66
N GLY A 18 6.47 -12.92 -4.20
CA GLY A 18 5.36 -13.86 -4.06
C GLY A 18 4.39 -13.55 -2.92
N ASP A 19 4.76 -12.66 -2.00
CA ASP A 19 3.92 -12.36 -0.84
C ASP A 19 2.62 -11.64 -1.21
N THR A 20 1.58 -11.92 -0.42
CA THR A 20 0.34 -11.14 -0.39
C THR A 20 0.31 -10.30 0.88
N ILE A 21 0.26 -8.97 0.72
CA ILE A 21 0.33 -8.02 1.82
C ILE A 21 -0.82 -7.00 1.77
N MET A 22 -1.25 -6.54 2.94
CA MET A 22 -2.23 -5.45 3.07
C MET A 22 -1.53 -4.16 3.48
N ILE A 23 -1.75 -3.07 2.73
CA ILE A 23 -1.18 -1.75 3.01
C ILE A 23 -2.31 -0.74 3.21
N GLY A 24 -2.42 -0.18 4.42
CA GLY A 24 -3.38 0.86 4.74
C GLY A 24 -2.93 2.27 4.30
N ALA A 25 -3.87 3.22 4.35
CA ALA A 25 -3.56 4.62 4.14
C ALA A 25 -2.67 5.20 5.25
N GLY A 26 -1.62 5.90 4.86
CA GLY A 26 -0.69 6.50 5.81
C GLY A 26 0.53 7.10 5.12
N THR A 27 1.16 8.06 5.78
CA THR A 27 2.41 8.65 5.27
C THR A 27 3.58 7.71 5.45
N THR A 28 3.59 6.87 6.49
CA THR A 28 4.62 5.82 6.68
C THR A 28 4.46 4.69 5.67
N THR A 29 3.24 4.23 5.44
CA THR A 29 2.95 3.18 4.45
C THR A 29 3.19 3.65 3.02
N MET A 30 3.05 4.96 2.76
CA MET A 30 3.48 5.56 1.49
C MET A 30 4.99 5.47 1.28
N GLU A 31 5.81 5.67 2.32
CA GLU A 31 7.26 5.45 2.18
C GLU A 31 7.58 3.99 1.87
N LEU A 32 6.88 3.03 2.51
CA LEU A 32 7.00 1.62 2.16
C LEU A 32 6.60 1.34 0.71
N ALA A 33 5.48 1.87 0.23
CA ALA A 33 5.02 1.69 -1.15
C ALA A 33 6.05 2.17 -2.19
N LYS A 34 6.71 3.31 -1.94
CA LYS A 34 7.78 3.81 -2.82
C LYS A 34 8.97 2.85 -2.90
N LEU A 35 9.34 2.22 -1.78
CA LEU A 35 10.43 1.24 -1.70
C LEU A 35 10.06 -0.04 -2.45
N LEU A 36 8.81 -0.50 -2.30
CA LEU A 36 8.29 -1.70 -2.96
C LEU A 36 8.25 -1.59 -4.49
N ARG A 37 8.34 -0.39 -5.08
CA ARG A 37 8.51 -0.24 -6.55
C ARG A 37 9.76 -0.95 -7.11
N GLY A 38 10.78 -1.14 -6.27
CA GLY A 38 12.00 -1.87 -6.63
C GLY A 38 11.82 -3.38 -6.61
N MET A 39 10.76 -3.89 -6.00
CA MET A 39 10.40 -5.30 -5.97
C MET A 39 9.44 -5.64 -7.10
N ASN A 40 9.33 -6.94 -7.38
CA ASN A 40 8.36 -7.49 -8.31
C ASN A 40 7.57 -8.60 -7.60
N ASP A 41 6.47 -9.02 -8.21
CA ASP A 41 5.73 -10.22 -7.84
C ASP A 41 5.09 -10.14 -6.45
N LEU A 42 4.53 -8.98 -6.09
CA LEU A 42 3.71 -8.87 -4.88
C LEU A 42 2.23 -8.79 -5.25
N THR A 43 1.39 -9.40 -4.41
CA THR A 43 -0.03 -9.07 -4.37
C THR A 43 -0.27 -8.07 -3.25
N VAL A 44 -0.73 -6.87 -3.60
CA VAL A 44 -0.95 -5.79 -2.63
C VAL A 44 -2.42 -5.46 -2.55
N VAL A 45 -3.01 -5.70 -1.39
CA VAL A 45 -4.36 -5.28 -1.03
C VAL A 45 -4.27 -3.93 -0.32
N THR A 46 -5.00 -2.93 -0.78
CA THR A 46 -4.99 -1.61 -0.14
C THR A 46 -6.35 -0.95 -0.21
N ASN A 47 -6.70 -0.16 0.81
CA ASN A 47 -7.83 0.75 0.74
C ASN A 47 -7.40 2.18 0.39
N ALA A 48 -6.14 2.42 0.01
CA ALA A 48 -5.59 3.75 -0.19
C ALA A 48 -5.31 4.00 -1.66
N VAL A 49 -6.03 4.94 -2.27
CA VAL A 49 -5.94 5.20 -3.71
C VAL A 49 -4.55 5.67 -4.13
N ASN A 50 -3.92 6.50 -3.32
CA ASN A 50 -2.54 6.96 -3.56
C ASN A 50 -1.52 5.81 -3.50
N ILE A 51 -1.69 4.83 -2.61
CA ILE A 51 -0.83 3.64 -2.54
C ILE A 51 -1.04 2.75 -3.77
N ALA A 52 -2.30 2.54 -4.16
CA ALA A 52 -2.63 1.76 -5.34
C ALA A 52 -2.00 2.37 -6.61
N MET A 53 -2.11 3.70 -6.78
CA MET A 53 -1.48 4.41 -7.89
C MET A 53 0.04 4.29 -7.88
N GLU A 54 0.67 4.44 -6.72
CA GLU A 54 2.11 4.35 -6.54
C GLU A 54 2.65 2.99 -7.03
N LEU A 55 2.00 1.89 -6.62
CA LEU A 55 2.43 0.53 -6.91
C LEU A 55 2.01 0.03 -8.30
N ASN A 56 0.90 0.52 -8.83
CA ASN A 56 0.44 0.16 -10.18
C ASN A 56 1.29 0.82 -11.28
N SER A 57 2.00 1.91 -10.98
CA SER A 57 2.73 2.72 -11.98
C SER A 57 3.75 1.96 -12.84
N GLN A 58 4.28 0.82 -12.36
CA GLN A 58 5.26 0.00 -13.10
C GLN A 58 4.74 -1.38 -13.53
N GLY A 59 3.49 -1.74 -13.21
CA GLY A 59 2.90 -3.03 -13.61
C GLY A 59 3.59 -4.28 -13.06
N LYS A 60 4.43 -4.14 -12.02
CA LYS A 60 5.22 -5.21 -11.41
C LYS A 60 4.50 -5.99 -10.30
N HIS A 61 3.40 -5.41 -9.81
CA HIS A 61 2.63 -5.89 -8.67
C HIS A 61 1.19 -6.12 -9.10
N HIS A 62 0.55 -7.13 -8.53
CA HIS A 62 -0.89 -7.29 -8.60
C HIS A 62 -1.51 -6.41 -7.51
N VAL A 63 -2.24 -5.35 -7.88
CA VAL A 63 -2.80 -4.39 -6.92
C VAL A 63 -4.31 -4.53 -6.84
N ILE A 64 -4.81 -4.80 -5.64
CA ILE A 64 -6.24 -4.86 -5.30
C ILE A 64 -6.59 -3.61 -4.50
N LEU A 65 -7.39 -2.72 -5.07
CA LEU A 65 -7.93 -1.55 -4.39
C LEU A 65 -9.31 -1.86 -3.84
N ILE A 66 -9.43 -1.92 -2.52
CA ILE A 66 -10.71 -2.14 -1.83
C ILE A 66 -11.58 -0.88 -1.98
N GLY A 67 -12.79 -1.04 -2.50
CA GLY A 67 -13.77 0.05 -2.73
C GLY A 67 -14.33 0.68 -1.45
N GLY A 68 -15.09 1.78 -1.61
CA GLY A 68 -15.74 2.48 -0.50
C GLY A 68 -15.87 3.99 -0.74
N GLU A 69 -16.11 4.74 0.33
CA GLU A 69 -16.14 6.20 0.32
C GLU A 69 -14.74 6.77 0.56
N MET A 70 -14.31 7.73 -0.27
CA MET A 70 -12.97 8.30 -0.17
C MET A 70 -12.88 9.45 0.85
N ARG A 71 -11.99 9.32 1.82
CA ARG A 71 -11.64 10.42 2.75
C ARG A 71 -10.61 11.36 2.13
N HIS A 72 -10.95 12.65 2.02
CA HIS A 72 -10.11 13.68 1.39
C HIS A 72 -8.67 13.78 1.93
N LYS A 73 -8.44 13.63 3.24
CA LYS A 73 -7.10 13.86 3.83
C LYS A 73 -6.13 12.69 3.65
N SER A 74 -6.64 11.46 3.60
CA SER A 74 -5.82 10.25 3.61
C SER A 74 -5.87 9.46 2.31
N PHE A 75 -6.78 9.82 1.38
CA PHE A 75 -7.10 9.02 0.20
C PHE A 75 -7.53 7.58 0.52
N ALA A 76 -7.97 7.36 1.76
CA ALA A 76 -8.46 6.07 2.21
C ALA A 76 -9.92 5.89 1.81
N LEU A 77 -10.24 4.70 1.31
CA LEU A 77 -11.58 4.20 1.11
C LEU A 77 -12.07 3.57 2.42
N VAL A 78 -13.24 4.01 2.88
CA VAL A 78 -13.86 3.61 4.15
C VAL A 78 -15.34 3.24 3.93
N GLY A 79 -15.99 2.74 4.98
CA GLY A 79 -17.39 2.30 4.94
C GLY A 79 -17.49 0.77 4.96
N SER A 80 -18.72 0.25 5.07
CA SER A 80 -18.97 -1.20 5.14
C SER A 80 -18.32 -1.96 3.99
N VAL A 81 -18.41 -1.42 2.76
CA VAL A 81 -17.78 -1.96 1.56
C VAL A 81 -16.25 -2.13 1.71
N ALA A 82 -15.60 -1.24 2.48
CA ALA A 82 -14.15 -1.31 2.72
C ALA A 82 -13.77 -2.23 3.89
N ALA A 83 -14.70 -2.49 4.81
CA ALA A 83 -14.45 -3.23 6.05
C ALA A 83 -14.94 -4.69 5.99
N GLU A 84 -15.84 -5.02 5.07
CA GLU A 84 -16.46 -6.34 4.93
C GLU A 84 -15.77 -7.26 3.90
N ASN A 85 -14.65 -6.83 3.30
CA ASN A 85 -13.87 -7.61 2.32
C ASN A 85 -12.50 -8.03 2.86
#